data_AF-A0A919ZXZ6-F1
#
_entry.id   AF-A0A919ZXZ6-F1
#
_cell.length_a   1.000
_cell.length_b   1.000
_cell.length_c   1.000
_cell.angle_alpha   90.00
_cell.angle_beta   90.00
_cell.angle_gamma   90.00
#
_symmetry.space_group_name_H-M   'P 1'
#
loop_
_entity.id
_entity.type
_entity.pdbx_description
1 polymer ?
#
loop_
_entity_poly.entity_id
_entity_poly.type
_entity_poly.pdbx_seq_one_letter_code
_entity_poly.pdbx_strand_id
1 'polypeptide(L)'
;MLITYLMFNCPIIFLTYKRPNETEKILKIILNLKPKNLYVFQDGKKKGFTREENQNHKDTKSIILKYKKNYSYKSIFYKENISQSLIGYKIIKEVFKKHEKTIILEDDCVPEVGFFRYCDLMLKKFKRNKDIAHISGCNLYYGSKKKK
;
A
#
# COMPACT_ATOMS: atom_id res chain seq x y z
N MET A 1 4.70 25.18 1.07
CA MET A 1 5.84 24.88 0.19
C MET A 1 5.56 23.57 -0.54
N LEU A 2 4.95 23.65 -1.74
CA LEU A 2 4.65 22.47 -2.56
C LEU A 2 5.97 21.90 -3.08
N ILE A 3 6.40 20.77 -2.50
CA ILE A 3 7.45 19.97 -3.13
C ILE A 3 6.79 19.25 -4.31
N THR A 4 6.93 19.83 -5.51
CA THR A 4 6.73 19.12 -6.78
C THR A 4 7.73 17.98 -6.82
N TYR A 5 7.33 16.79 -6.40
CA TYR A 5 8.15 15.60 -6.61
C TYR A 5 8.19 15.32 -8.12
N LEU A 6 9.39 15.47 -8.69
CA LEU A 6 9.85 14.61 -9.77
C LEU A 6 9.43 13.16 -9.43
N MET A 7 8.87 12.44 -10.41
CA MET A 7 8.30 11.09 -10.28
C MET A 7 8.85 10.25 -9.12
N PHE A 8 7.97 9.75 -8.24
CA PHE A 8 8.37 8.90 -7.12
C PHE A 8 8.86 7.52 -7.62
N ASN A 9 10.11 7.18 -7.31
CA ASN A 9 10.80 6.04 -7.92
C ASN A 9 10.64 4.72 -7.16
N CYS A 10 10.39 4.76 -5.84
CA CYS A 10 10.19 3.54 -5.07
C CYS A 10 8.83 2.91 -5.45
N PRO A 11 8.79 1.63 -5.89
CA PRO A 11 7.53 0.95 -6.16
C PRO A 11 6.62 0.93 -4.93
N ILE A 12 5.32 1.03 -5.18
CA ILE A 12 4.31 0.95 -4.12
C ILE A 12 3.36 -0.22 -4.43
N ILE A 13 3.21 -1.11 -3.46
CA ILE A 13 2.16 -2.12 -3.40
C ILE A 13 1.08 -1.60 -2.47
N PHE A 14 -0.14 -1.49 -2.97
CA PHE A 14 -1.31 -1.12 -2.17
C PHE A 14 -2.30 -2.29 -2.11
N LEU A 15 -2.44 -2.88 -0.93
CA LEU A 15 -3.31 -4.01 -0.65
C LEU A 15 -4.66 -3.46 -0.15
N THR A 16 -5.74 -3.90 -0.78
CA THR A 16 -7.11 -3.45 -0.48
C THR A 16 -8.04 -4.65 -0.35
N TYR A 17 -9.17 -4.42 0.29
CA TYR A 17 -10.18 -5.45 0.45
C TYR A 17 -11.60 -4.90 0.30
N LYS A 18 -12.14 -4.24 1.33
CA LYS A 18 -13.53 -3.78 1.39
C LYS A 18 -13.71 -2.47 2.16
N ARG A 19 -12.70 -1.60 2.12
CA ARG A 19 -12.71 -0.27 2.76
C ARG A 19 -12.72 0.82 1.70
N PRO A 20 -13.87 1.14 1.07
CA PRO A 20 -13.91 2.03 -0.09
C PRO A 20 -13.40 3.44 0.24
N ASN A 21 -13.78 3.99 1.39
CA ASN A 21 -13.43 5.36 1.79
C ASN A 21 -11.92 5.51 2.03
N GLU A 22 -11.34 4.59 2.79
CA GLU A 22 -9.92 4.56 3.10
C GLU A 22 -9.11 4.27 1.84
N THR A 23 -9.59 3.34 1.00
CA THR A 23 -8.98 3.06 -0.31
C THR A 23 -8.88 4.31 -1.16
N GLU A 24 -9.96 5.09 -1.28
CA GLU A 24 -9.91 6.32 -2.07
C GLU A 24 -8.96 7.36 -1.48
N LYS A 25 -8.97 7.53 -0.14
CA LYS A 25 -8.06 8.47 0.55
C LYS A 25 -6.59 8.12 0.28
N ILE A 26 -6.22 6.86 0.51
CA ILE A 26 -4.85 6.37 0.32
C ILE A 26 -4.45 6.47 -1.15
N LEU A 27 -5.34 6.09 -2.08
CA LEU A 27 -5.05 6.15 -3.51
C LEU A 27 -4.81 7.59 -3.98
N LYS A 28 -5.59 8.57 -3.50
CA LYS A 28 -5.35 10.00 -3.78
C LYS A 28 -3.95 10.44 -3.31
N ILE A 29 -3.55 10.06 -2.09
CA ILE A 29 -2.23 10.36 -1.54
C ILE A 29 -1.13 9.76 -2.43
N ILE A 30 -1.24 8.47 -2.76
CA ILE A 30 -0.28 7.76 -3.61
C ILE A 30 -0.19 8.42 -4.99
N LEU A 31 -1.32 8.69 -5.64
CA LEU A 31 -1.34 9.24 -7.00
C LEU A 31 -0.76 10.66 -7.07
N ASN A 32 -0.89 11.46 -6.02
CA ASN A 32 -0.25 12.77 -5.92
C ASN A 32 1.29 12.69 -5.93
N LEU A 33 1.87 11.56 -5.51
CA LEU A 33 3.33 11.32 -5.60
C LEU A 33 3.80 11.00 -7.02
N LYS A 34 2.88 10.74 -7.95
CA LYS A 34 3.16 10.31 -9.33
C LYS A 34 4.16 9.14 -9.38
N PRO A 35 3.85 7.99 -8.73
CA PRO A 35 4.77 6.86 -8.65
C PRO A 35 5.01 6.27 -10.04
N LYS A 36 6.28 5.96 -10.35
CA LYS A 36 6.64 5.28 -11.60
C LYS A 36 6.06 3.86 -11.66
N ASN A 37 5.96 3.20 -10.50
CA ASN A 37 5.44 1.85 -10.38
C ASN A 37 4.44 1.77 -9.23
N LEU A 38 3.17 1.60 -9.55
CA LEU A 38 2.10 1.34 -8.60
C LEU A 38 1.40 0.02 -8.94
N TYR A 39 1.22 -0.81 -7.91
CA TYR A 39 0.49 -2.06 -7.98
C TYR A 39 -0.63 -2.04 -6.93
N VAL A 40 -1.87 -2.05 -7.38
CA VAL A 40 -3.06 -2.03 -6.52
C VAL A 40 -3.71 -3.41 -6.56
N PHE A 41 -3.93 -3.99 -5.39
CA PHE A 41 -4.47 -5.33 -5.25
C PHE A 41 -5.75 -5.28 -4.47
N GLN A 42 -6.74 -6.06 -4.87
CA GLN A 42 -7.92 -6.33 -4.08
C GLN A 42 -8.07 -7.83 -3.84
N ASP A 43 -8.11 -8.24 -2.58
CA ASP A 43 -8.39 -9.63 -2.22
C ASP A 43 -9.84 -10.01 -2.58
N GLY A 44 -10.07 -11.30 -2.79
CA GLY A 44 -11.38 -11.84 -3.14
C GLY A 44 -12.30 -11.98 -1.94
N LYS A 45 -13.56 -12.25 -2.21
CA LYS A 45 -14.60 -12.34 -1.18
C LYS A 45 -14.42 -13.61 -0.34
N LYS A 46 -14.65 -13.50 0.97
CA LYS A 46 -14.83 -14.69 1.83
C LYS A 46 -16.25 -15.24 1.64
N LYS A 47 -16.43 -16.53 1.90
CA LYS A 47 -17.78 -17.11 2.05
C LYS A 47 -18.51 -16.38 3.18
N GLY A 48 -19.80 -16.13 3.00
CA GLY A 48 -20.64 -15.51 4.02
C GLY A 48 -20.56 -13.99 4.11
N PHE A 49 -20.06 -13.29 3.08
CA PHE A 49 -20.16 -11.82 3.03
C PHE A 49 -21.60 -11.35 3.27
N THR A 50 -21.76 -10.36 4.15
CA THR A 50 -23.04 -9.65 4.27
C THR A 50 -23.35 -8.86 3.01
N ARG A 51 -24.59 -8.37 2.87
CA ARG A 51 -24.96 -7.47 1.77
C ARG A 51 -24.09 -6.22 1.75
N GLU A 52 -23.80 -5.66 2.92
CA GLU A 52 -22.97 -4.47 3.09
C GLU A 52 -21.50 -4.75 2.69
N GLU A 53 -20.92 -5.86 3.16
CA GLU A 53 -19.55 -6.23 2.79
C GLU A 53 -19.40 -6.47 1.28
N ASN A 54 -20.42 -7.07 0.67
CA ASN A 54 -20.49 -7.23 -0.78
C ASN A 54 -20.52 -5.89 -1.50
N GLN A 55 -21.24 -4.92 -0.97
CA GLN A 55 -21.34 -3.57 -1.53
C GLN A 55 -20.00 -2.83 -1.37
N ASN A 56 -19.46 -2.78 -0.16
CA ASN A 56 -18.17 -2.16 0.14
C ASN A 56 -17.03 -2.74 -0.73
N HIS A 57 -16.99 -4.05 -0.93
CA HIS A 57 -16.03 -4.71 -1.83
C HIS A 57 -16.20 -4.28 -3.30
N LYS A 58 -17.44 -4.19 -3.79
CA LYS A 58 -17.74 -3.69 -5.14
C LYS A 58 -17.35 -2.21 -5.30
N ASP A 59 -17.58 -1.40 -4.27
CA ASP A 59 -17.28 0.02 -4.29
C ASP A 59 -15.77 0.27 -4.26
N THR A 60 -15.02 -0.47 -3.42
CA THR A 60 -13.55 -0.48 -3.45
C THR A 60 -13.03 -0.81 -4.85
N LYS A 61 -13.56 -1.85 -5.51
CA LYS A 61 -13.19 -2.21 -6.89
C LYS A 61 -13.48 -1.07 -7.87
N SER A 62 -14.66 -0.48 -7.77
CA SER A 62 -15.11 0.59 -8.66
C SER A 62 -14.25 1.84 -8.53
N ILE A 63 -13.84 2.20 -7.32
CA ILE A 63 -12.88 3.28 -7.06
C ILE A 63 -11.54 2.99 -7.75
N ILE A 64 -10.99 1.79 -7.55
CA ILE A 64 -9.71 1.39 -8.18
C ILE A 64 -9.81 1.44 -9.71
N LEU A 65 -10.94 1.05 -10.31
CA LEU A 65 -11.11 1.13 -11.76
C LEU A 65 -11.33 2.57 -12.25
N LYS A 66 -12.02 3.41 -11.48
CA LYS A 66 -12.26 4.82 -11.79
C LYS A 66 -10.94 5.58 -11.95
N TYR A 67 -10.03 5.49 -10.98
CA TYR A 67 -8.73 6.18 -11.05
C TYR A 67 -7.84 5.63 -12.17
N LYS A 68 -7.91 4.33 -12.46
CA LYS A 68 -7.13 3.70 -13.53
C LYS A 68 -7.42 4.26 -14.93
N LYS A 69 -8.59 4.89 -15.14
CA LYS A 69 -8.90 5.60 -16.40
C LYS A 69 -7.95 6.76 -16.68
N ASN A 70 -7.48 7.43 -15.62
CA ASN A 70 -6.67 8.65 -15.70
C ASN A 70 -5.20 8.44 -15.28
N TYR A 71 -4.89 7.33 -14.60
CA TYR A 71 -3.59 7.05 -14.04
C TYR A 71 -3.11 5.65 -14.43
N SER A 72 -1.84 5.55 -14.85
CA SER A 72 -1.23 4.28 -15.24
C SER A 72 -0.73 3.52 -14.01
N TYR A 73 -1.40 2.41 -13.66
CA TYR A 73 -0.93 1.44 -12.67
C TYR A 73 -1.48 0.04 -12.93
N LYS A 74 -0.80 -0.95 -12.35
CA LYS A 74 -1.23 -2.36 -12.41
C LYS A 74 -2.27 -2.60 -11.33
N SER A 75 -3.36 -3.28 -11.68
CA SER A 75 -4.43 -3.61 -10.76
C SER A 75 -4.81 -5.08 -10.88
N ILE A 76 -4.89 -5.80 -9.77
CA ILE A 76 -5.21 -7.23 -9.74
C ILE A 76 -6.36 -7.46 -8.75
N PHE A 77 -7.36 -8.23 -9.17
CA PHE A 77 -8.56 -8.53 -8.40
C PHE A 77 -8.72 -10.05 -8.27
N TYR A 78 -8.73 -10.57 -7.05
CA TYR A 78 -8.98 -12.00 -6.82
C TYR A 78 -10.48 -12.30 -6.74
N LYS A 79 -10.87 -13.50 -7.17
CA LYS A 79 -12.26 -13.98 -7.08
C LYS A 79 -12.58 -14.42 -5.65
N GLU A 80 -11.70 -15.22 -5.07
CA GLU A 80 -11.84 -15.79 -3.73
C GLU A 80 -10.80 -15.20 -2.79
N ASN A 81 -11.14 -15.11 -1.51
CA ASN A 81 -10.22 -14.63 -0.49
C ASN A 81 -9.04 -15.60 -0.36
N ILE A 82 -7.85 -15.13 -0.69
CA ILE A 82 -6.62 -15.93 -0.60
C ILE A 82 -5.79 -15.60 0.65
N SER A 83 -6.29 -14.69 1.50
CA SER A 83 -5.64 -14.17 2.72
C SER A 83 -4.41 -13.30 2.46
N GLN A 84 -4.17 -12.37 3.39
CA GLN A 84 -3.05 -11.42 3.33
C GLN A 84 -1.67 -12.13 3.29
N SER A 85 -1.52 -13.27 3.96
CA SER A 85 -0.25 -14.00 3.99
C SER A 85 0.13 -14.59 2.63
N LEU A 86 -0.83 -15.16 1.89
CA LEU A 86 -0.58 -15.73 0.57
C LEU A 86 -0.45 -14.63 -0.51
N ILE A 87 -1.22 -13.54 -0.36
CA ILE A 87 -1.08 -12.31 -1.15
C ILE A 87 0.33 -11.77 -1.00
N GLY A 88 0.79 -11.64 0.25
CA GLY A 88 2.14 -11.26 0.59
C GLY A 88 3.13 -12.07 -0.22
N TYR A 89 3.11 -13.41 -0.11
CA TYR A 89 4.06 -14.23 -0.85
C TYR A 89 4.01 -14.02 -2.38
N LYS A 90 2.83 -14.11 -3.02
CA LYS A 90 2.74 -14.08 -4.49
C LYS A 90 3.12 -12.71 -5.05
N ILE A 91 2.54 -11.65 -4.51
CA ILE A 91 2.65 -10.30 -5.06
C ILE A 91 4.02 -9.73 -4.75
N ILE A 92 4.47 -9.87 -3.51
CA ILE A 92 5.76 -9.37 -3.08
C ILE A 92 6.86 -10.06 -3.91
N LYS A 93 6.77 -11.38 -4.11
CA LYS A 93 7.70 -12.13 -4.98
C LYS A 93 7.74 -11.59 -6.41
N GLU A 94 6.59 -11.32 -7.03
CA GLU A 94 6.55 -10.78 -8.40
C GLU A 94 7.11 -9.35 -8.51
N VAL A 95 6.94 -8.53 -7.47
CA VAL A 95 7.52 -7.18 -7.43
C VAL A 95 9.03 -7.27 -7.22
N PHE A 96 9.52 -8.11 -6.30
CA PHE A 96 10.95 -8.26 -6.03
C PHE A 96 11.74 -8.91 -7.18
N LYS A 97 11.09 -9.64 -8.09
CA LYS A 97 11.72 -10.06 -9.37
C LYS A 97 12.15 -8.88 -10.25
N LYS A 98 11.56 -7.69 -10.04
CA LYS A 98 11.75 -6.50 -10.89
C LYS A 98 12.34 -5.31 -10.16
N HIS A 99 12.26 -5.29 -8.83
CA HIS A 99 12.62 -4.16 -7.99
C HIS A 99 13.38 -4.62 -6.75
N GLU A 100 14.48 -3.95 -6.42
CA GLU A 100 15.27 -4.28 -5.21
C GLU A 100 14.60 -3.84 -3.90
N LYS A 101 13.64 -2.92 -3.98
CA LYS A 101 12.91 -2.34 -2.84
C LYS A 101 11.47 -2.03 -3.23
N THR A 102 10.57 -2.01 -2.25
CA THR A 102 9.18 -1.59 -2.42
C THR A 102 8.62 -1.07 -1.11
N ILE A 103 7.60 -0.21 -1.18
CA ILE A 103 6.73 0.16 -0.06
C ILE A 103 5.46 -0.69 -0.14
N ILE A 104 4.97 -1.15 1.00
CA ILE A 104 3.73 -1.93 1.11
C ILE A 104 2.78 -1.16 2.02
N LEU A 105 1.54 -0.96 1.56
CA LEU A 105 0.47 -0.30 2.29
C LEU A 105 -0.79 -1.18 2.29
N GLU A 106 -1.55 -1.10 3.37
CA GLU A 106 -2.86 -1.75 3.53
C GLU A 106 -3.98 -0.70 3.61
N ASP A 107 -5.21 -1.10 3.33
CA ASP A 107 -6.37 -0.19 3.30
C ASP A 107 -6.87 0.24 4.69
N ASP A 108 -6.27 -0.26 5.76
CA ASP A 108 -6.55 0.13 7.15
C ASP A 108 -5.50 1.07 7.76
N CYS A 109 -4.47 1.46 6.99
CA CYS A 109 -3.43 2.36 7.43
C CYS A 109 -3.27 3.54 6.46
N VAL A 110 -3.87 4.69 6.79
CA VAL A 110 -3.75 5.91 5.98
C VAL A 110 -2.40 6.59 6.23
N PRO A 111 -1.49 6.64 5.25
CA PRO A 111 -0.16 7.20 5.48
C PRO A 111 -0.17 8.72 5.36
N GLU A 112 0.66 9.38 6.18
CA GLU A 112 1.04 10.78 5.95
C GLU A 112 1.95 10.94 4.74
N VAL A 113 1.93 12.09 4.07
CA VAL A 113 2.81 12.32 2.90
C VAL A 113 4.30 12.18 3.26
N GLY A 114 4.67 12.55 4.50
CA GLY A 114 6.02 12.41 5.03
C GLY A 114 6.53 10.97 5.11
N PHE A 115 5.62 9.97 5.21
CA PHE A 115 5.96 8.55 5.26
C PHE A 115 6.77 8.10 4.04
N PHE A 116 6.35 8.52 2.84
CA PHE A 116 7.02 8.10 1.60
C PHE A 116 8.45 8.65 1.49
N ARG A 117 8.65 9.91 1.92
CA ARG A 117 9.98 10.51 2.01
C ARG A 117 10.86 9.79 3.03
N TYR A 118 10.29 9.46 4.20
CA TYR A 118 10.98 8.68 5.22
C TYR A 118 11.42 7.32 4.67
N CYS A 119 10.52 6.56 4.03
CA CYS A 119 10.85 5.28 3.43
C CYS A 119 11.95 5.39 2.38
N ASP A 120 11.91 6.38 1.48
CA ASP A 120 12.92 6.51 0.43
C ASP A 120 14.32 6.79 1.02
N LEU A 121 14.41 7.67 2.03
CA LEU A 121 15.65 7.96 2.74
C LEU A 121 16.18 6.74 3.50
N MET A 122 15.32 6.06 4.25
CA MET A 122 15.75 4.92 5.09
C MET A 122 16.11 3.69 4.27
N LEU A 123 15.34 3.37 3.22
CA LEU A 123 15.66 2.28 2.30
C LEU A 123 17.00 2.52 1.59
N LYS A 124 17.33 3.78 1.25
CA LYS A 124 18.63 4.13 0.70
C LYS A 124 19.75 3.98 1.74
N LYS A 125 19.53 4.49 2.96
CA LYS A 125 20.51 4.45 4.07
C LYS A 125 20.89 3.02 4.44
N PHE A 126 19.92 2.13 4.56
CA PHE A 126 20.12 0.77 5.06
C PHE A 126 20.24 -0.30 3.97
N LYS A 127 20.31 0.08 2.67
CA LYS A 127 20.34 -0.85 1.53
C LYS A 127 21.34 -2.01 1.66
N ARG A 128 22.50 -1.78 2.29
CA ARG A 128 23.59 -2.77 2.43
C ARG A 128 23.74 -3.34 3.84
N ASN A 129 22.89 -2.92 4.78
CA ASN A 129 22.95 -3.40 6.15
C ASN A 129 22.13 -4.70 6.27
N LYS A 130 22.82 -5.83 6.48
CA LYS A 130 22.19 -7.16 6.58
C LYS A 130 21.49 -7.41 7.92
N ASP A 131 21.72 -6.56 8.92
CA ASP A 131 21.07 -6.65 10.23
C ASP A 131 19.67 -6.01 10.23
N ILE A 132 19.30 -5.32 9.14
CA ILE A 132 18.01 -4.64 8.99
C ILE A 132 17.13 -5.40 7.99
N ALA A 133 16.03 -5.99 8.50
CA ALA A 133 15.10 -6.75 7.67
C ALA A 133 14.09 -5.88 6.92
N HIS A 134 13.57 -4.81 7.53
CA HIS A 134 12.62 -3.89 6.93
C HIS A 134 12.62 -2.51 7.59
N ILE A 135 11.99 -1.54 6.94
CA ILE A 135 11.71 -0.20 7.49
C ILE A 135 10.22 -0.11 7.77
N SER A 136 9.84 0.20 9.01
CA SER A 136 8.42 0.34 9.41
C SER A 136 8.00 1.81 9.49
N GLY A 137 6.75 2.09 9.13
CA GLY A 137 6.11 3.41 9.27
C GLY A 137 5.46 3.68 10.62
N CYS A 138 5.43 2.69 11.52
CA CYS A 138 4.84 2.85 12.85
C CYS A 138 5.91 3.02 13.92
N ASN A 139 5.60 3.85 14.93
CA ASN A 139 6.38 3.92 16.15
C ASN A 139 5.70 3.06 17.22
N LEU A 140 6.28 1.89 17.50
CA LEU A 140 5.78 0.97 18.53
C LEU A 140 6.30 1.31 19.94
N TYR A 141 7.14 2.34 20.06
CA TYR A 141 7.63 2.79 21.36
C TYR A 141 6.55 3.62 22.07
N TYR A 142 5.95 3.02 23.11
CA TYR A 142 4.91 3.65 23.92
C TYR A 142 5.42 4.73 24.89
N GLY A 143 6.69 5.12 24.81
CA GLY A 143 7.33 5.95 25.82
C GLY A 143 7.62 5.16 27.10
N SER A 144 8.72 5.44 27.76
CA SER A 144 8.84 5.12 29.18
C SER A 144 7.87 6.05 29.91
N LYS A 145 6.78 5.52 30.47
CA LYS A 145 6.09 6.25 31.53
C LYS A 145 7.13 6.46 32.63
N LYS A 146 7.72 7.65 32.71
CA LYS A 146 8.42 8.08 33.92
C LYS A 146 7.39 7.90 35.04
N LYS A 147 7.57 6.89 35.88
CA LYS A 147 6.93 6.86 37.20
C LYS A 147 7.40 8.16 37.87
N LYS A 148 6.49 9.12 37.98
CA LYS A 148 6.67 10.21 38.94
C LYS A 148 6.62 9.61 40.33
#